data_AF-A0AAW5VDC4-F1
#
_entry.id   AF-A0AAW5VDC4-F1
#
_cell.length_a   1.000
_cell.length_b   1.000
_cell.length_c   1.000
_cell.angle_alpha   90.00
_cell.angle_beta   90.00
_cell.angle_gamma   90.00
#
_symmetry.space_group_name_H-M   'P 1'
#
loop_
_entity.id
_entity.type
_entity.pdbx_description
1 polymer ?
#
loop_
_entity_poly.entity_id
_entity_poly.type
_entity_poly.pdbx_seq_one_letter_code
_entity_poly.pdbx_strand_id
1 'polypeptide(L)'
;MRHFLEKYIQVENMEIKVKIPLKAEIVFQGITISTSPADSGVVWKKEQLGDYSDKSGVYIHHSNNKILYIGKTTSGQYENFGERLRREFQERASGDSELYRLLKSQKGIIKTYFYDLDDLDMMIDSGSIELSKERKALIIEQILIGIFLPEGNKI
;
A
#
# COMPACT_ATOMS: atom_id res chain seq x y z
N MET A 1 -57.61 19.35 14.85
CA MET A 1 -56.90 18.22 14.22
C MET A 1 -55.85 18.73 13.24
N ARG A 2 -54.64 19.00 13.73
CA ARG A 2 -53.43 19.06 12.89
C ARG A 2 -52.36 18.25 13.61
N HIS A 3 -52.50 16.93 13.51
CA HIS A 3 -51.43 15.98 13.77
C HIS A 3 -50.75 15.78 12.42
N PHE A 4 -49.78 16.63 12.09
CA PHE A 4 -48.88 16.39 10.97
C PHE A 4 -47.61 15.80 11.54
N LEU A 5 -47.42 14.52 11.24
CA LEU A 5 -46.27 13.70 11.56
C LEU A 5 -45.01 14.32 10.95
N GLU A 6 -44.19 14.96 11.77
CA GLU A 6 -42.77 15.07 11.49
C GLU A 6 -42.15 13.68 11.73
N LYS A 7 -42.17 12.84 10.68
CA LYS A 7 -41.26 11.69 10.62
C LYS A 7 -39.85 12.27 10.55
N TYR A 8 -39.17 12.31 11.69
CA TYR A 8 -37.73 12.46 11.75
C TYR A 8 -37.12 11.37 10.85
N ILE A 9 -36.54 11.78 9.72
CA ILE A 9 -35.55 10.95 9.06
C ILE A 9 -34.34 11.03 9.99
N GLN A 10 -34.13 9.99 10.81
CA GLN A 10 -32.82 9.78 11.42
C GLN A 10 -31.86 9.51 10.27
N VAL A 11 -31.10 10.53 9.89
CA VAL A 11 -29.91 10.32 9.07
C VAL A 11 -28.87 9.75 10.02
N GLU A 12 -28.75 8.43 10.07
CA GLU A 12 -27.60 7.81 10.70
C GLU A 12 -26.37 8.17 9.85
N ASN A 13 -25.39 8.84 10.46
CA ASN A 13 -24.12 9.09 9.80
C ASN A 13 -23.47 7.73 9.50
N MET A 14 -23.06 7.52 8.26
CA MET A 14 -22.29 6.34 7.90
C MET A 14 -20.84 6.52 8.37
N GLU A 15 -20.36 5.57 9.17
CA GLU A 15 -18.99 5.53 9.68
C GLU A 15 -18.26 4.32 9.11
N ILE A 16 -17.02 4.54 8.65
CA ILE A 16 -16.08 3.46 8.33
C ILE A 16 -14.97 3.51 9.37
N LYS A 17 -14.79 2.43 10.11
CA LYS A 17 -13.73 2.30 11.10
C LYS A 17 -12.53 1.62 10.48
N VAL A 18 -11.37 2.25 10.60
CA VAL A 18 -10.13 1.76 10.01
C VAL A 18 -9.09 1.57 11.09
N LYS A 19 -8.56 0.35 11.19
CA LYS A 19 -7.41 0.06 12.06
C LYS A 19 -6.13 0.49 11.34
N ILE A 20 -5.47 1.52 11.85
CA ILE A 20 -4.21 2.02 11.30
C ILE A 20 -3.04 1.43 12.10
N PRO A 21 -2.05 0.79 11.45
CA PRO A 21 -0.86 0.31 12.13
C PRO A 21 0.00 1.46 12.64
N LEU A 22 0.74 1.20 13.72
CA LEU A 22 1.72 2.14 14.21
C LEU A 22 2.90 2.22 13.25
N LYS A 23 3.45 3.43 13.06
CA LYS A 23 4.67 3.63 12.25
C LYS A 23 5.81 2.70 12.69
N ALA A 24 5.95 2.50 14.01
CA ALA A 24 6.94 1.60 14.58
C ALA A 24 6.79 0.17 14.05
N GLU A 25 5.57 -0.37 14.02
CA GLU A 25 5.29 -1.72 13.50
C GLU A 25 5.74 -1.84 12.04
N ILE A 26 5.40 -0.84 11.22
CA ILE A 26 5.80 -0.79 9.81
C ILE A 26 7.33 -0.80 9.66
N VAL A 27 8.04 0.10 10.35
CA VAL A 27 9.48 0.29 10.11
C VAL A 27 10.37 -0.79 10.76
N PHE A 28 9.88 -1.47 11.79
CA PHE A 28 10.60 -2.61 12.38
C PHE A 28 10.43 -3.91 11.59
N GLN A 29 9.33 -4.03 10.83
CA GLN A 29 9.00 -5.21 10.04
C GLN A 29 9.26 -5.00 8.54
N GLY A 30 8.92 -6.01 7.74
CA GLY A 30 9.01 -6.00 6.29
C GLY A 30 10.19 -6.80 5.73
N ILE A 31 10.08 -7.07 4.44
CA ILE A 31 11.01 -7.89 3.66
C ILE A 31 12.04 -6.98 3.01
N THR A 32 13.32 -7.32 3.10
CA THR A 32 14.40 -6.59 2.42
C THR A 32 14.27 -6.78 0.91
N ILE A 33 14.18 -5.67 0.18
CA ILE A 33 14.09 -5.66 -1.29
C ILE A 33 15.36 -5.07 -1.87
N SER A 34 15.98 -5.79 -2.80
CA SER A 34 17.17 -5.32 -3.50
C SER A 34 16.76 -4.58 -4.78
N THR A 35 17.35 -3.40 -5.00
CA THR A 35 17.29 -2.75 -6.32
C THR A 35 18.08 -3.55 -7.34
N SER A 36 17.66 -3.52 -8.61
CA SER A 36 18.33 -4.17 -9.74
C SER A 36 18.75 -3.12 -10.79
N PRO A 37 19.86 -2.39 -10.54
CA PRO A 37 20.49 -1.54 -11.55
C PRO A 37 21.02 -2.34 -12.74
N ALA A 38 20.94 -1.80 -13.95
CA ALA A 38 21.25 -2.47 -15.22
C ALA A 38 22.67 -3.05 -15.28
N ASP A 39 23.64 -2.41 -14.61
CA ASP A 39 25.06 -2.77 -14.65
C ASP A 39 25.59 -3.35 -13.33
N SER A 40 24.70 -3.67 -12.39
CA SER A 40 25.08 -4.19 -11.07
C SER A 40 25.31 -5.71 -11.03
N GLY A 41 24.87 -6.44 -12.06
CA GLY A 41 24.77 -7.90 -12.05
C GLY A 41 23.63 -8.43 -11.16
N VAL A 42 22.96 -7.58 -10.38
CA VAL A 42 21.79 -7.95 -9.57
C VAL A 42 20.57 -8.05 -10.47
N VAL A 43 19.91 -9.20 -10.46
CA VAL A 43 18.68 -9.45 -11.23
C VAL A 43 17.49 -9.44 -10.29
N TRP A 44 16.42 -8.73 -10.68
CA TRP A 44 15.15 -8.79 -9.97
C TRP A 44 14.63 -10.25 -9.92
N LYS A 45 14.32 -10.71 -8.71
CA LYS A 45 13.76 -12.02 -8.43
C LYS A 45 12.46 -11.86 -7.67
N LYS A 46 11.35 -12.39 -8.20
CA LYS A 46 10.03 -12.28 -7.57
C LYS A 46 9.99 -13.00 -6.21
N GLU A 47 10.81 -14.04 -6.10
CA GLU A 47 10.96 -14.91 -4.94
C GLU A 47 11.49 -14.16 -3.71
N GLN A 48 12.13 -12.99 -3.89
CA GLN A 48 12.56 -12.17 -2.77
C GLN A 48 11.38 -11.65 -1.93
N LEU A 49 10.15 -11.71 -2.46
CA LEU A 49 8.93 -11.32 -1.75
C LEU A 49 8.33 -12.46 -0.91
N GLY A 50 8.88 -13.68 -0.98
CA GLY A 50 8.32 -14.85 -0.32
C GLY A 50 6.85 -15.06 -0.68
N ASP A 51 6.02 -15.36 0.32
CA ASP A 51 4.59 -15.65 0.15
C ASP A 51 3.76 -14.48 -0.40
N TYR A 52 4.33 -13.28 -0.49
CA TYR A 52 3.68 -12.10 -1.06
C TYR A 52 3.90 -11.97 -2.57
N SER A 53 4.74 -12.79 -3.20
CA SER A 53 5.08 -12.68 -4.63
C SER A 53 3.86 -12.54 -5.54
N ASP A 54 2.85 -13.37 -5.31
CA ASP A 54 1.66 -13.50 -6.13
C ASP A 54 0.42 -12.84 -5.52
N LYS A 55 0.58 -12.20 -4.35
CA LYS A 55 -0.51 -11.51 -3.65
C LYS A 55 -0.68 -10.08 -4.15
N SER A 56 -1.85 -9.53 -3.86
CA SER A 56 -2.21 -8.13 -4.10
C SER A 56 -2.62 -7.47 -2.78
N GLY A 57 -2.64 -6.14 -2.74
CA GLY A 57 -2.98 -5.37 -1.54
C GLY A 57 -2.18 -4.08 -1.45
N VAL A 58 -1.86 -3.63 -0.24
CA VAL A 58 -1.11 -2.40 0.04
C VAL A 58 0.31 -2.74 0.47
N TYR A 59 1.29 -1.99 -0.03
CA TYR A 59 2.69 -2.13 0.32
C TYR A 59 3.31 -0.79 0.71
N ILE A 60 4.32 -0.85 1.57
CA ILE A 60 4.97 0.32 2.16
C ILE A 60 6.48 0.14 2.08
N HIS A 61 7.14 0.95 1.25
CA HIS A 61 8.60 1.01 1.20
C HIS A 61 9.12 1.91 2.30
N HIS A 62 10.13 1.43 3.03
CA HIS A 62 10.79 2.21 4.05
C HIS A 62 12.29 1.91 4.10
N SER A 63 13.05 2.89 4.58
CA SER A 63 14.48 2.75 4.86
C SER A 63 14.86 3.69 6.00
N ASN A 64 15.76 3.27 6.87
CA ASN A 64 16.26 4.08 7.99
C ASN A 64 15.14 4.75 8.82
N ASN A 65 14.09 4.00 9.18
CA ASN A 65 12.90 4.46 9.92
C ASN A 65 12.05 5.54 9.23
N LYS A 66 12.26 5.76 7.93
CA LYS A 66 11.48 6.68 7.10
C LYS A 66 10.63 5.89 6.10
N ILE A 67 9.33 6.18 6.06
CA ILE A 67 8.44 5.68 5.01
C ILE A 67 8.71 6.51 3.76
N LEU A 68 9.06 5.81 2.67
CA LEU A 68 9.47 6.41 1.40
C LEU A 68 8.31 6.49 0.41
N TYR A 69 7.50 5.44 0.36
CA TYR A 69 6.39 5.30 -0.58
C TYR A 69 5.35 4.30 -0.05
N ILE A 70 4.09 4.56 -0.38
CA ILE A 70 2.97 3.65 -0.14
C ILE A 70 2.27 3.45 -1.47
N GLY A 71 2.04 2.21 -1.85
CA GLY A 71 1.31 1.90 -3.06
C GLY A 71 0.37 0.73 -2.85
N LYS A 72 -0.47 0.48 -3.86
CA LYS A 72 -1.33 -0.69 -3.91
C LYS A 72 -1.24 -1.44 -5.22
N THR A 73 -1.61 -2.70 -5.16
CA THR A 73 -1.90 -3.58 -6.29
C THR A 73 -3.28 -4.20 -6.07
N THR A 74 -4.11 -4.26 -7.12
CA THR A 74 -5.47 -4.83 -7.10
C THR A 74 -5.59 -5.88 -8.22
N SER A 75 -6.77 -6.22 -8.74
CA SER A 75 -6.93 -7.26 -9.78
C SER A 75 -6.86 -6.75 -11.23
N GLY A 76 -6.03 -7.38 -12.10
CA GLY A 76 -5.91 -7.09 -13.56
C GLY A 76 -4.45 -7.14 -14.10
N GLN A 77 -4.05 -6.30 -15.07
CA GLN A 77 -2.72 -6.37 -15.72
C GLN A 77 -1.63 -5.71 -14.84
N TYR A 78 -0.60 -6.49 -14.44
CA TYR A 78 0.55 -6.08 -13.60
C TYR A 78 0.25 -5.90 -12.10
N GLU A 79 -0.60 -6.77 -11.57
CA GLU A 79 -1.43 -6.42 -10.42
C GLU A 79 -1.21 -7.27 -9.17
N ASN A 80 -0.08 -7.99 -9.10
CA ASN A 80 0.47 -8.51 -7.84
C ASN A 80 1.72 -7.73 -7.43
N PHE A 81 2.13 -7.90 -6.17
CA PHE A 81 3.31 -7.23 -5.62
C PHE A 81 4.57 -7.54 -6.45
N GLY A 82 4.74 -8.77 -6.93
CA GLY A 82 5.90 -9.16 -7.73
C GLY A 82 6.09 -8.34 -9.01
N GLU A 83 5.05 -8.20 -9.83
CA GLU A 83 5.13 -7.41 -11.07
C GLU A 83 5.22 -5.92 -10.80
N ARG A 84 4.50 -5.42 -9.78
CA ARG A 84 4.52 -4.01 -9.43
C ARG A 84 5.88 -3.58 -8.91
N LEU A 85 6.42 -4.28 -7.91
CA LEU A 85 7.72 -3.94 -7.33
C LEU A 85 8.85 -4.15 -8.33
N ARG A 86 8.73 -5.07 -9.29
CA ARG A 86 9.70 -5.17 -10.40
C ARG A 86 9.84 -3.84 -11.14
N ARG A 87 8.72 -3.17 -11.44
CA ARG A 87 8.70 -1.86 -12.11
C ARG A 87 9.21 -0.73 -11.23
N GLU A 88 9.30 -0.92 -9.93
CA GLU A 88 9.75 0.11 -9.00
C GLU A 88 11.24 -0.06 -8.67
N PHE A 89 11.75 -1.29 -8.65
CA PHE A 89 13.12 -1.62 -8.21
C PHE A 89 14.07 -2.02 -9.34
N GLN A 90 13.58 -2.39 -10.53
CA GLN A 90 14.41 -2.76 -11.67
C GLN A 90 14.53 -1.60 -12.65
N GLU A 91 15.75 -1.13 -12.91
CA GLU A 91 16.03 0.05 -13.75
C GLU A 91 15.38 0.00 -15.12
N ARG A 92 15.52 -1.15 -15.80
CA ARG A 92 14.96 -1.33 -17.15
C ARG A 92 13.44 -1.34 -17.15
N ALA A 93 12.82 -1.84 -16.09
CA ALA A 93 11.38 -1.94 -15.99
C ALA A 93 10.74 -0.66 -15.46
N SER A 94 11.50 0.16 -14.72
CA SER A 94 11.00 1.40 -14.14
C SER A 94 10.89 2.54 -15.11
N GLY A 95 11.56 2.47 -16.26
CA GLY A 95 11.64 3.58 -17.20
C GLY A 95 12.27 4.83 -16.58
N ASP A 96 13.19 4.63 -15.62
CA ASP A 96 13.81 5.71 -14.82
C ASP A 96 12.79 6.60 -14.08
N SER A 97 11.71 5.98 -13.58
CA SER A 97 10.70 6.69 -12.80
C SER A 97 11.30 7.43 -11.60
N GLU A 98 10.66 8.52 -11.19
CA GLU A 98 11.10 9.28 -10.03
C GLU A 98 11.13 8.42 -8.75
N LEU A 99 10.16 7.50 -8.60
CA LEU A 99 10.14 6.53 -7.50
C LEU A 99 11.37 5.61 -7.57
N TYR A 100 11.74 5.10 -8.75
CA TYR A 100 12.96 4.31 -8.88
C TYR A 100 14.21 5.13 -8.51
N ARG A 101 14.31 6.39 -8.96
CA ARG A 101 15.42 7.29 -8.60
C ARG A 101 15.47 7.54 -7.09
N LEU A 102 14.31 7.73 -6.45
CA LEU A 102 14.20 7.84 -4.99
C LEU A 102 14.71 6.58 -4.29
N LEU A 103 14.23 5.40 -4.69
CA LEU A 103 14.64 4.11 -4.12
C LEU A 103 16.13 3.86 -4.34
N LYS A 104 16.65 4.06 -5.55
CA LYS A 104 18.07 3.92 -5.90
C LYS A 104 18.98 4.84 -5.08
N SER A 105 18.50 6.03 -4.71
CA SER A 105 19.28 7.01 -3.93
C SER A 105 19.44 6.65 -2.44
N GLN A 106 18.69 5.67 -1.94
CA GLN A 106 18.75 5.29 -0.53
C GLN A 106 20.10 4.62 -0.21
N LYS A 107 20.78 5.11 0.82
CA LYS A 107 22.04 4.52 1.31
C LYS A 107 21.84 3.33 2.24
N GLY A 108 20.64 3.18 2.79
CA GLY A 108 20.28 2.10 3.71
C GLY A 108 19.58 0.94 3.01
N ILE A 109 19.36 -0.14 3.76
CA ILE A 109 18.54 -1.26 3.30
C ILE A 109 17.10 -0.75 3.12
N ILE A 110 16.51 -1.04 1.96
CA ILE A 110 15.10 -0.81 1.71
C ILE A 110 14.34 -2.07 2.12
N LYS A 111 13.30 -1.88 2.92
CA LYS A 111 12.36 -2.91 3.29
C LYS A 111 10.98 -2.56 2.78
N THR A 112 10.18 -3.58 2.49
CA THR A 112 8.78 -3.41 2.13
C THR A 112 7.90 -4.18 3.10
N TYR A 113 6.96 -3.46 3.71
CA TYR A 113 5.90 -4.03 4.53
C TYR A 113 4.65 -4.25 3.65
N PHE A 114 3.92 -5.34 3.86
CA PHE A 114 2.78 -5.72 3.02
C PHE A 114 1.53 -5.96 3.88
N TYR A 115 0.38 -5.56 3.33
CA TYR A 115 -0.94 -6.04 3.71
C TYR A 115 -1.56 -6.64 2.47
N ASP A 116 -1.86 -7.93 2.48
CA ASP A 116 -2.62 -8.52 1.38
C ASP A 116 -4.11 -8.18 1.47
N LEU A 117 -4.88 -8.54 0.45
CA LEU A 117 -6.31 -8.25 0.40
C LEU A 117 -7.11 -8.85 1.58
N ASP A 118 -6.67 -9.98 2.15
CA ASP A 118 -7.32 -10.60 3.29
C ASP A 118 -7.01 -9.83 4.58
N ASP A 119 -5.74 -9.41 4.77
CA ASP A 119 -5.34 -8.54 5.88
C ASP A 119 -6.17 -7.24 5.88
N LEU A 120 -6.31 -6.61 4.71
CA LEU A 120 -7.02 -5.35 4.52
C LEU A 120 -8.53 -5.48 4.79
N ASP A 121 -9.10 -6.65 4.49
CA ASP A 121 -10.49 -6.95 4.75
C ASP A 121 -10.80 -6.91 6.25
N MET A 122 -9.87 -7.41 7.07
CA MET A 122 -9.93 -7.40 8.52
C MET A 122 -9.64 -6.04 9.16
N MET A 123 -8.96 -5.13 8.44
CA MET A 123 -8.60 -3.80 8.95
C MET A 123 -9.74 -2.77 8.85
N ILE A 124 -10.73 -3.01 7.98
CA ILE A 124 -11.84 -2.08 7.73
C ILE A 124 -13.16 -2.70 8.12
N ASP A 125 -13.82 -2.06 9.09
CA ASP A 125 -15.22 -2.27 9.41
C ASP A 125 -16.05 -1.17 8.72
N SER A 126 -16.84 -1.59 7.73
CA SER A 126 -17.73 -0.74 6.94
C SER A 126 -19.21 -0.85 7.35
N GLY A 127 -19.49 -1.46 8.51
CA GLY A 127 -20.84 -1.61 9.04
C GLY A 127 -21.77 -2.36 8.07
N SER A 128 -22.87 -1.71 7.68
CA SER A 128 -23.87 -2.29 6.75
C SER A 128 -23.49 -2.19 5.27
N ILE A 129 -22.38 -1.52 4.93
CA ILE A 129 -21.90 -1.43 3.54
C ILE A 129 -20.95 -2.58 3.27
N GLU A 130 -21.23 -3.31 2.19
CA GLU A 130 -20.28 -4.28 1.63
C GLU A 130 -19.27 -3.56 0.72
N LEU A 131 -18.04 -3.44 1.17
CA LEU A 131 -16.92 -2.97 0.36
C LEU A 131 -16.09 -4.17 -0.10
N SER A 132 -15.76 -4.21 -1.40
CA SER A 132 -14.81 -5.19 -1.91
C SER A 132 -13.42 -4.99 -1.31
N LYS A 133 -12.60 -6.04 -1.28
CA LYS A 133 -11.24 -5.98 -0.74
C LYS A 133 -10.36 -4.97 -1.50
N GLU A 134 -10.58 -4.80 -2.80
CA GLU A 134 -9.87 -3.82 -3.63
C GLU A 134 -10.26 -2.38 -3.27
N ARG A 135 -11.53 -2.14 -2.91
CA ARG A 135 -11.98 -0.85 -2.40
C ARG A 135 -11.41 -0.57 -1.01
N LYS A 136 -11.36 -1.58 -0.15
CA LYS A 136 -10.67 -1.50 1.15
C LYS A 136 -9.18 -1.18 0.98
N ALA A 137 -8.49 -1.81 0.02
CA ALA A 137 -7.11 -1.50 -0.31
C ALA A 137 -6.90 -0.04 -0.74
N LEU A 138 -7.80 0.51 -1.58
CA LEU A 138 -7.77 1.92 -1.95
C LEU A 138 -7.94 2.83 -0.73
N ILE A 139 -8.90 2.54 0.16
CA ILE A 139 -9.13 3.33 1.38
C ILE A 139 -7.89 3.32 2.28
N ILE A 140 -7.31 2.14 2.53
CA ILE A 140 -6.09 2.01 3.34
C ILE A 140 -4.93 2.76 2.72
N GLU A 141 -4.66 2.58 1.42
CA GLU A 141 -3.58 3.30 0.74
C GLU A 141 -3.70 4.82 0.94
N GLN A 142 -4.87 5.38 0.66
CA GLN A 142 -5.09 6.83 0.75
C GLN A 142 -4.98 7.36 2.19
N ILE A 143 -5.49 6.62 3.18
CA ILE A 143 -5.35 7.01 4.59
C ILE A 143 -3.88 6.97 5.02
N LEU A 144 -3.14 5.91 4.69
CA LEU A 144 -1.73 5.80 5.07
C LEU A 144 -0.89 6.89 4.39
N ILE A 145 -1.18 7.22 3.12
CA ILE A 145 -0.55 8.36 2.43
C ILE A 145 -0.85 9.67 3.17
N GLY A 146 -2.12 9.91 3.52
CA GLY A 146 -2.52 11.12 4.23
C GLY A 146 -1.90 11.26 5.63
N ILE A 147 -1.70 10.15 6.34
CA ILE A 147 -1.09 10.13 7.68
C ILE A 147 0.43 10.28 7.62
N PHE A 148 1.11 9.56 6.73
CA PHE A 148 2.56 9.48 6.72
C PHE A 148 3.25 10.42 5.74
N LEU A 149 2.51 10.96 4.77
CA LEU A 149 2.98 11.93 3.77
C LEU A 149 4.33 11.57 3.13
N PRO A 150 4.53 10.31 2.67
CA PRO A 150 5.79 9.87 2.08
C PRO A 150 6.17 10.71 0.86
N GLU A 151 7.47 10.93 0.68
CA GLU A 151 7.97 11.77 -0.41
C GLU A 151 7.71 11.16 -1.78
N GLY A 152 7.74 9.83 -1.89
CA GLY A 152 7.48 9.10 -3.13
C GLY A 152 6.05 9.21 -3.67
N ASN A 153 5.08 9.63 -2.83
CA ASN A 153 3.68 9.79 -3.24
C ASN A 153 3.31 11.23 -3.62
N LYS A 154 4.25 12.18 -3.52
CA LYS A 154 4.07 13.57 -3.98
C LYS A 154 4.46 13.76 -5.45
N ILE A 155 4.93 12.69 -6.07
CA ILE A 155 5.57 12.65 -7.37
C ILE A 155 4.55 12.34 -8.45
#